data_AF-A0A931PKT2-F1
#
_entry.id   AF-A0A931PKT2-F1
#
_cell.length_a   1.000
_cell.length_b   1.000
_cell.length_c   1.000
_cell.angle_alpha   90.00
_cell.angle_beta   90.00
_cell.angle_gamma   90.00
#
_symmetry.space_group_name_H-M   'P 1'
#
loop_
_entity.id
_entity.type
_entity.pdbx_description
1 polymer ?
#
loop_
_entity_poly.entity_id
_entity_poly.type
_entity_poly.pdbx_seq_one_letter_code
_entity_poly.pdbx_strand_id
1 'polypeptide(L)' 'MKLIFESLDAFLTEARLRHVEVVRISPAIEVDRGARAAGVPQLVCRVLVTATIDEHTWAEWRYWVGR' A
#
# COMPACT_ATOMS: atom_id res chain seq x y z
N MET A 1 -3.01 -11.93 10.63
CA MET A 1 -2.02 -12.20 9.58
C MET A 1 -2.12 -11.12 8.50
N LYS A 2 -1.01 -10.75 7.84
CA LYS A 2 -0.99 -9.70 6.81
C LYS A 2 -0.60 -10.31 5.46
N LEU A 3 -1.39 -10.04 4.42
CA LEU A 3 -1.06 -10.39 3.03
C LEU A 3 -0.60 -9.13 2.30
N ILE A 4 0.60 -9.16 1.71
CA ILE A 4 1.14 -8.05 0.93
C ILE A 4 1.15 -8.47 -0.54
N PHE A 5 0.52 -7.67 -1.38
CA PHE A 5 0.45 -7.89 -2.82
C PHE A 5 1.40 -6.93 -3.53
N GLU A 6 2.14 -7.44 -4.52
CA GLU A 6 3.02 -6.63 -5.37
C GLU A 6 2.23 -5.90 -6.48
N SER A 7 1.10 -6.47 -6.91
CA SER A 7 0.21 -5.92 -7.94
C SER A 7 -1.14 -5.52 -7.35
N LEU A 8 -1.69 -4.40 -7.82
CA LEU A 8 -3.03 -3.95 -7.45
C LEU A 8 -4.10 -4.93 -7.96
N ASP A 9 -3.92 -5.47 -9.15
CA ASP A 9 -4.88 -6.42 -9.74
C ASP A 9 -4.95 -7.72 -8.94
N ALA A 10 -3.81 -8.19 -8.43
CA ALA A 10 -3.76 -9.37 -7.58
C ALA A 10 -4.51 -9.12 -6.25
N PHE A 11 -4.31 -7.94 -5.67
CA PHE A 11 -5.05 -7.50 -4.48
C PHE A 11 -6.56 -7.43 -4.73
N LEU A 12 -6.98 -6.77 -5.82
CA LEU A 12 -8.39 -6.59 -6.16
C LEU A 12 -9.07 -7.92 -6.50
N THR A 13 -8.34 -8.82 -7.16
CA THR A 13 -8.81 -10.18 -7.44
C THR A 13 -9.07 -10.94 -6.14
N GLU A 14 -8.14 -10.92 -5.20
CA GLU A 14 -8.32 -11.57 -3.90
C GLU A 14 -9.49 -10.96 -3.11
N ALA A 15 -9.56 -9.63 -3.06
CA ALA A 15 -10.66 -8.91 -2.39
C ALA A 15 -12.02 -9.30 -2.98
N ARG A 16 -12.11 -9.40 -4.31
CA ARG A 16 -13.33 -9.81 -5.01
C ARG A 16 -13.69 -11.27 -4.76
N LEU A 17 -12.72 -12.18 -4.80
CA LEU A 17 -12.93 -13.61 -4.51
C LEU A 17 -13.47 -13.83 -3.09
N ARG A 18 -13.09 -12.96 -2.15
CA ARG A 18 -13.54 -13.01 -0.76
C ARG A 18 -14.72 -12.10 -0.44
N HIS A 19 -15.37 -11.55 -1.46
CA HIS A 19 -16.53 -10.66 -1.32
C HIS A 19 -16.27 -9.45 -0.38
N VAL A 20 -15.05 -8.91 -0.40
CA VAL A 20 -14.71 -7.73 0.39
C VAL A 20 -15.25 -6.49 -0.32
N GLU A 21 -16.25 -5.85 0.29
CA GLU A 21 -16.95 -4.71 -0.30
C GLU A 21 -16.26 -3.36 -0.03
N VAL A 22 -15.44 -3.28 1.01
CA VAL A 22 -14.82 -2.02 1.45
C VAL A 22 -13.30 -2.11 1.39
N VAL A 23 -12.73 -1.22 0.58
CA VAL A 23 -11.28 -1.02 0.49
C VAL A 23 -10.95 0.39 0.98
N ARG A 24 -10.00 0.50 1.90
CA ARG A 24 -9.48 1.79 2.37
C ARG A 24 -8.25 2.17 1.55
N ILE A 25 -8.28 3.37 0.98
CA ILE A 25 -7.13 3.99 0.32
C ILE A 25 -6.57 5.06 1.24
N SER A 26 -5.27 5.05 1.50
CA SER A 26 -4.61 6.04 2.37
C SER A 26 -3.29 6.51 1.75
N PRO A 27 -3.04 7.83 1.71
CA PRO A 27 -1.70 8.33 1.43
C PRO A 27 -0.80 8.04 2.64
N ALA A 28 0.35 7.44 2.39
CA ALA A 28 1.40 7.25 3.37
C ALA A 28 2.66 7.96 2.89
N ILE A 29 2.93 9.14 3.45
CA ILE A 29 4.14 9.89 3.12
C ILE A 29 5.30 9.28 3.89
N GLU A 30 6.24 8.66 3.19
CA GLU A 30 7.50 8.20 3.79
C GLU A 30 8.61 9.18 3.39
N VAL A 31 9.24 9.78 4.39
CA VAL A 31 10.43 10.60 4.16
C VAL A 31 11.60 9.64 4.01
N ASP A 32 12.20 9.58 2.81
CA ASP A 32 13.42 8.79 2.63
C ASP A 32 14.52 9.39 3.51
N ARG A 33 15.11 8.54 4.36
CA ARG A 33 16.24 8.90 5.24
C ARG A 33 17.59 8.65 4.58
N GLY A 34 17.61 8.26 3.30
CA GLY A 34 18.79 8.08 2.48
C GLY A 34 19.71 9.31 2.43
N ALA A 35 20.98 9.07 2.10
CA ALA A 35 21.99 10.12 2.02
C ALA A 35 21.54 11.25 1.08
N ARG A 36 21.34 12.43 1.66
CA ARG A 36 20.85 13.65 0.99
C ARG A 36 21.57 13.87 -0.35
N ALA A 37 20.87 13.66 -1.46
CA ALA A 37 21.21 14.36 -2.68
C ALA A 37 20.84 15.85 -2.48
N ALA A 38 21.84 16.72 -2.37
CA ALA A 38 21.69 18.18 -2.53
C ALA A 38 20.64 18.90 -1.65
N GLY A 39 20.37 18.44 -0.42
CA GLY A 39 19.58 19.20 0.55
C GLY A 39 18.06 19.22 0.32
N VAL A 40 17.54 18.49 -0.66
CA VAL A 40 16.10 18.28 -0.86
C VAL A 40 15.72 16.92 -0.27
N PRO A 41 14.78 16.84 0.69
CA PRO A 41 14.25 15.55 1.14
C PRO A 41 13.60 14.84 -0.06
N GLN A 42 14.06 13.64 -0.39
CA GLN A 42 13.32 12.74 -1.28
C GLN A 42 12.10 12.25 -0.50
N LEU A 43 10.98 12.97 -0.64
CA LEU A 43 9.69 12.49 -0.16
C LEU A 43 9.24 11.42 -1.13
N VAL A 44 9.14 10.18 -0.66
CA VAL A 44 8.52 9.12 -1.45
C VAL A 44 7.13 8.93 -0.88
N CYS A 45 6.14 9.43 -1.60
CA CYS A 45 4.75 9.21 -1.23
C CYS A 45 4.38 7.76 -1.58
N ARG A 46 3.72 7.04 -0.68
CA ARG A 46 3.12 5.74 -0.95
C ARG A 46 1.61 5.87 -1.00
N VAL A 47 0.97 5.24 -1.98
CA VAL A 47 -0.46 4.92 -1.91
C VAL A 47 -0.58 3.54 -1.26
N LEU A 48 -1.31 3.47 -0.14
CA LEU A 48 -1.66 2.22 0.51
C LEU A 48 -3.11 1.89 0.23
N VAL A 49 -3.36 0.68 -0.22
CA VAL A 49 -4.70 0.14 -0.42
C VAL A 49 -4.83 -1.05 0.53
N THR A 50 -5.75 -0.98 1.47
CA THR A 50 -5.94 -2.00 2.51
C THR A 50 -7.37 -2.52 2.51
N ALA A 51 -7.55 -3.81 2.76
CA ALA A 51 -8.86 -4.42 2.92
C ALA A 51 -8.82 -5.47 4.04
N THR A 52 -9.84 -5.48 4.88
CA THR A 52 -10.05 -6.57 5.85
C THR A 52 -10.60 -7.77 5.09
N ILE A 53 -9.90 -8.88 5.13
CA ILE A 53 -10.25 -10.10 4.41
C ILE A 53 -11.12 -11.02 5.28
N ASP A 54 -10.79 -11.13 6.56
CA ASP A 54 -11.53 -11.88 7.56
C ASP A 54 -11.24 -11.29 8.97
N GLU A 55 -11.77 -11.91 10.03
CA GLU A 55 -11.63 -11.42 11.41
C GLU A 55 -10.18 -11.26 11.88
N HIS A 56 -9.23 -11.94 11.23
CA HIS A 56 -7.83 -11.97 11.64
C HIS A 56 -6.86 -11.62 10.50
N THR A 57 -7.34 -11.36 9.30
CA THR A 57 -6.52 -11.16 8.10
C THR A 57 -6.86 -9.86 7.40
N TRP A 58 -5.81 -9.14 7.03
CA TRP A 58 -5.91 -7.93 6.24
C TRP A 58 -4.92 -7.99 5.07
N ALA A 59 -5.38 -7.53 3.91
CA ALA A 59 -4.58 -7.39 2.71
C ALA A 59 -4.11 -5.96 2.53
N GLU A 60 -2.96 -5.82 1.90
CA GLU A 60 -2.37 -4.53 1.59
C GLU A 60 -1.66 -4.57 0.23
N TRP A 61 -1.88 -3.54 -0.57
CA TRP A 61 -1.07 -3.20 -1.74
C TRP A 61 -0.44 -1.82 -1.56
N ARG A 62 0.76 -1.63 -2.12
CA ARG A 62 1.54 -0.39 -1.99
C ARG A 62 2.04 0.08 -3.34
N TYR A 63 1.92 1.37 -3.61
CA TYR A 63 2.52 2.01 -4.79
C TYR A 63 3.37 3.20 -4.39
N TRP A 64 4.54 3.31 -4.98
CA TRP A 64 5.49 4.38 -4.72
C TRP A 64 5.38 5.47 -5.76
N VAL A 65 5.21 6.71 -5.29
CA VAL A 65 5.18 7.93 -6.08
C VAL A 65 6.41 8.76 -5.69
N GLY A 66 7.36 8.85 -6.60
CA GLY A 66 8.61 9.60 -6.41
C GLY A 66 9.85 8.83 -6.87
N ARG A 67 10.78 9.54 -7.51
CA ARG A 67 12.17 9.14 -7.75
C ARG A 67 13.05 10.32 -7.37
#